data_AF-A0A2M8BVT5-F1
#
_entry.id   AF-A0A2M8BVT5-F1
#
_cell.length_a   1.000
_cell.length_b   1.000
_cell.length_c   1.000
_cell.angle_alpha   90.00
_cell.angle_beta   90.00
_cell.angle_gamma   90.00
#
_symmetry.space_group_name_H-M   'P 1'
#
loop_
_entity.id
_entity.type
_entity.pdbx_description
1 polymer ?
#
loop_
_entity_poly.entity_id
_entity_poly.type
_entity_poly.pdbx_seq_one_letter_code
_entity_poly.pdbx_strand_id
1 'polypeptide(L)'
;MRLQVLDDGRLSLVEEGQTLSILDGCMSLRISSTGLGPEVMFTPDCKLPSSFFIGDEVKSDGGNALAYRVWQPLQNDTTIVIYDGDTRFEARIVIEDDDPADDPDNPF
;
A
#
# COMPACT_ATOMS: atom_id res chain seq x y z
N MET A 1 2.55 0.35 14.68
CA MET A 1 3.01 0.23 13.28
C MET A 1 2.55 1.47 12.54
N ARG A 2 3.40 2.01 11.66
CA ARG A 2 3.08 3.19 10.85
C ARG A 2 3.51 2.96 9.41
N LEU A 3 2.77 3.53 8.45
CA LEU A 3 3.18 3.54 7.05
C LEU A 3 3.58 4.94 6.60
N GLN A 4 4.67 5.00 5.85
CA GLN A 4 5.00 6.15 5.01
C GLN A 4 4.63 5.84 3.57
N VAL A 5 3.85 6.72 2.96
CA VAL A 5 3.30 6.52 1.62
C VAL A 5 3.72 7.69 0.75
N LEU A 6 4.54 7.43 -0.26
CA LEU A 6 4.94 8.40 -1.27
C LEU A 6 4.12 8.15 -2.53
N ASP A 7 3.15 9.02 -2.82
CA ASP A 7 2.26 8.95 -3.98
C ASP A 7 2.29 10.29 -4.72
N ASP A 8 2.60 10.28 -6.02
CA ASP A 8 2.75 11.49 -6.84
C ASP A 8 3.67 12.57 -6.21
N GLY A 9 4.76 12.13 -5.58
CA GLY A 9 5.71 13.01 -4.88
C GLY A 9 5.20 13.59 -3.55
N ARG A 10 4.01 13.17 -3.09
CA ARG A 10 3.42 13.58 -1.81
C ARG A 10 3.65 12.49 -0.77
N LEU A 11 4.27 12.86 0.34
CA LEU A 11 4.46 11.96 1.48
C LEU A 11 3.26 12.05 2.42
N SER A 12 2.61 10.92 2.66
CA SER A 12 1.49 10.76 3.60
C SER A 12 1.84 9.72 4.66
N LEU A 13 1.26 9.88 5.84
CA LEU A 13 1.51 9.02 6.99
C LEU A 13 0.19 8.36 7.37
N VAL A 14 0.20 7.03 7.50
CA VAL A 14 -0.98 6.23 7.84
C VAL A 14 -0.71 5.49 9.13
N GLU A 15 -1.64 5.61 10.07
CA GLU A 15 -1.61 4.95 11.37
C GLU A 15 -2.67 3.85 11.45
N GLU A 16 -2.62 3.06 12.52
CA GLU A 16 -3.58 1.98 12.75
C GLU A 16 -5.02 2.49 12.77
N GLY A 17 -5.91 1.77 12.06
CA GLY A 17 -7.33 2.15 11.95
C GLY A 17 -7.59 3.27 10.94
N GLN A 18 -6.56 3.85 10.32
CA GLN A 18 -6.71 4.82 9.24
C GLN A 18 -6.75 4.14 7.88
N THR A 19 -7.38 4.82 6.92
CA THR A 19 -7.41 4.44 5.51
C THR A 19 -7.00 5.65 4.67
N LEU A 20 -6.10 5.44 3.71
CA LEU A 20 -5.60 6.44 2.80
C LEU A 20 -5.93 6.04 1.36
N SER A 21 -6.39 7.00 0.57
CA SER A 21 -6.54 6.84 -0.88
C SER A 21 -5.24 7.20 -1.58
N ILE A 22 -4.79 6.35 -2.51
CA ILE A 22 -3.55 6.48 -3.28
C ILE A 22 -3.83 6.30 -4.77
N LEU A 23 -2.87 6.66 -5.62
CA LEU A 23 -2.92 6.43 -7.07
C LEU A 23 -4.17 7.09 -7.69
N ASP A 24 -4.34 8.39 -7.43
CA ASP A 24 -5.50 9.19 -7.86
C ASP A 24 -6.86 8.64 -7.38
N GLY A 25 -6.85 8.01 -6.20
CA GLY A 25 -8.06 7.44 -5.59
C GLY A 25 -8.48 6.10 -6.16
N CYS A 26 -7.69 5.49 -7.04
CA CYS A 26 -7.97 4.17 -7.57
C CYS A 26 -7.69 3.04 -6.59
N MET A 27 -6.83 3.26 -5.60
CA MET A 27 -6.58 2.29 -4.54
C MET A 27 -6.75 2.92 -3.16
N SER A 28 -7.13 2.08 -2.20
CA SER A 28 -7.13 2.39 -0.78
C SER A 28 -6.12 1.50 -0.09
N LEU A 29 -5.40 2.11 0.86
CA LEU A 29 -4.42 1.49 1.73
C LEU A 29 -4.88 1.68 3.17
N ARG A 30 -4.76 0.66 4.01
CA ARG A 30 -5.07 0.76 5.44
C ARG A 30 -4.13 -0.09 6.28
N ILE A 31 -4.10 0.21 7.58
CA ILE A 31 -3.55 -0.69 8.60
C ILE A 31 -4.74 -1.25 9.38
N SER A 32 -4.98 -2.56 9.25
CA SER A 32 -6.08 -3.22 9.96
C SER A 32 -5.70 -3.48 11.42
N SER A 33 -6.56 -3.07 12.36
CA SER A 33 -6.38 -3.32 13.80
C SER A 33 -6.46 -4.80 14.19
N THR A 34 -6.99 -5.64 13.30
CA THR A 34 -7.15 -7.08 13.52
C THR A 34 -6.28 -7.94 12.59
N GLY A 35 -5.58 -7.31 11.65
CA GLY A 35 -4.78 -7.96 10.62
C GLY A 35 -3.30 -7.99 10.95
N LEU A 36 -2.58 -8.92 10.33
CA LEU A 36 -1.13 -9.13 10.48
C LEU A 36 -0.27 -8.03 9.81
N GLY A 37 -0.85 -6.89 9.41
CA GLY A 37 -0.13 -5.84 8.71
C GLY A 37 -0.99 -4.94 7.82
N PRO A 38 -0.36 -4.16 6.93
CA PRO A 38 -1.04 -3.27 6.00
C PRO A 38 -1.80 -4.04 4.92
N GLU A 39 -2.89 -3.45 4.42
CA GLU A 39 -3.73 -4.04 3.39
C GLU A 39 -4.09 -3.02 2.30
N VAL A 40 -4.28 -3.50 1.08
CA VAL A 40 -4.68 -2.68 -0.08
C VAL A 40 -5.88 -3.24 -0.82
N MET A 41 -6.60 -2.36 -1.50
CA MET A 41 -7.76 -2.70 -2.32
C MET A 41 -7.96 -1.65 -3.43
N PHE A 42 -8.44 -2.06 -4.60
CA PHE A 42 -8.98 -1.14 -5.61
C PHE A 42 -10.34 -0.60 -5.17
N THR A 43 -10.50 0.72 -5.23
CA THR A 43 -11.76 1.38 -4.87
C THR A 43 -12.87 0.96 -5.83
N PRO A 44 -14.05 0.49 -5.35
CA PRO A 44 -15.11 -0.09 -6.20
C PRO A 44 -15.47 0.75 -7.42
N ASP A 45 -15.38 2.06 -7.26
CA ASP A 45 -15.79 3.07 -8.24
C ASP A 45 -14.69 3.37 -9.28
N CYS A 46 -13.43 3.03 -9.01
CA CYS A 46 -12.36 3.16 -9.99
C CYS A 46 -12.42 2.04 -11.03
N LYS A 47 -12.21 2.41 -12.30
CA LYS A 47 -12.00 1.48 -13.41
C LYS A 47 -10.77 0.61 -13.11
N LEU A 48 -10.90 -0.71 -13.26
CA LEU A 48 -9.74 -1.59 -13.07
C LEU A 48 -8.64 -1.25 -14.09
N PRO A 49 -7.38 -1.16 -13.63
CA PRO A 49 -6.27 -0.84 -14.52
C PRO A 49 -6.06 -1.95 -15.55
N SER A 50 -5.47 -1.60 -16.69
CA SER A 50 -5.15 -2.59 -17.75
C SER A 50 -4.11 -3.60 -17.26
N SER A 51 -3.18 -3.12 -16.42
CA SER A 51 -2.20 -3.94 -15.70
C SER A 51 -1.77 -3.24 -14.41
N PHE A 52 -1.31 -4.02 -13.45
CA PHE A 52 -0.75 -3.50 -12.21
C PHE A 52 0.35 -4.39 -11.65
N PHE A 53 1.15 -3.80 -10.78
CA PHE A 53 2.28 -4.40 -10.08
C PHE A 53 2.21 -4.02 -8.61
N ILE A 54 2.36 -4.98 -7.70
CA ILE A 54 2.40 -4.76 -6.25
C ILE A 54 3.58 -5.56 -5.70
N GLY A 55 4.68 -4.85 -5.41
CA GLY A 55 5.94 -5.46 -4.97
C GLY A 55 6.44 -6.50 -5.97
N ASP A 56 7.42 -7.32 -5.61
CA ASP A 56 7.96 -8.32 -6.55
C ASP A 56 7.01 -9.50 -6.83
N GLU A 57 5.90 -9.58 -6.10
CA GLU A 57 5.06 -10.78 -6.02
C GLU A 57 3.93 -10.81 -7.05
N VAL A 58 3.40 -9.64 -7.42
CA VAL A 58 2.13 -9.58 -8.17
C VAL A 58 2.33 -8.83 -9.48
N LYS A 59 2.15 -9.56 -10.58
CA LYS A 59 1.99 -9.00 -11.93
C LYS A 59 0.69 -9.57 -12.47
N SER A 60 -0.30 -8.71 -12.71
CA SER A 60 -1.60 -9.16 -13.19
C SER A 60 -2.01 -8.44 -14.47
N ASP A 61 -2.60 -9.21 -15.38
CA ASP A 61 -3.49 -8.69 -16.43
C ASP A 61 -4.87 -8.36 -15.84
N GLY A 62 -5.73 -7.67 -16.59
CA GLY A 62 -7.02 -7.17 -16.10
C GLY A 62 -7.97 -8.24 -15.49
N GLY A 63 -7.70 -9.54 -15.67
CA GLY A 63 -8.48 -10.63 -15.08
C GLY A 63 -8.32 -10.76 -13.56
N ASN A 64 -7.11 -10.67 -13.02
CA ASN A 64 -6.90 -10.80 -11.56
C ASN A 64 -7.01 -9.48 -10.79
N ALA A 65 -7.23 -8.35 -11.48
CA ALA A 65 -7.53 -7.07 -10.81
C ALA A 65 -8.81 -7.13 -9.97
N LEU A 66 -9.74 -8.03 -10.30
CA LEU A 66 -10.93 -8.31 -9.50
C LEU A 66 -10.63 -8.90 -8.13
N ALA A 67 -9.53 -9.66 -7.97
CA ALA A 67 -9.14 -10.21 -6.68
C ALA A 67 -8.75 -9.10 -5.68
N TYR A 68 -8.34 -7.94 -6.19
CA TYR A 68 -8.01 -6.75 -5.42
C TYR A 68 -9.23 -5.85 -5.18
N ARG A 69 -10.47 -6.29 -5.48
CA ARG A 69 -11.72 -5.65 -5.02
C ARG A 69 -12.07 -5.98 -3.57
N VAL A 70 -11.24 -6.78 -2.92
CA VAL A 70 -11.28 -7.07 -1.49
C VAL A 70 -9.91 -6.73 -0.90
N TRP A 71 -9.86 -6.43 0.39
CA TRP A 71 -8.61 -6.12 1.08
C TRP A 71 -7.62 -7.29 0.94
N GLN A 72 -6.43 -6.99 0.43
CA GLN A 72 -5.33 -7.92 0.27
C GLN A 72 -4.18 -7.49 1.18
N PRO A 73 -3.56 -8.43 1.92
CA PRO A 73 -2.41 -8.11 2.77
C PRO A 73 -1.21 -7.69 1.92
N LEU A 74 -0.41 -6.76 2.44
CA LEU A 74 0.90 -6.39 1.94
C LEU A 74 1.99 -6.98 2.84
N GLN A 75 2.97 -7.64 2.24
CA GLN A 75 3.95 -8.41 3.02
C GLN A 75 5.14 -7.60 3.54
N ASN A 76 5.60 -6.57 2.81
CA ASN A 76 6.79 -5.77 3.14
C ASN A 76 6.72 -4.39 2.47
N ASP A 77 7.77 -3.57 2.62
CA ASP A 77 8.06 -2.41 1.78
C ASP A 77 7.72 -2.70 0.32
N THR A 78 6.68 -2.03 -0.18
CA THR A 78 6.04 -2.38 -1.43
C THR A 78 5.91 -1.15 -2.31
N THR A 79 6.30 -1.30 -3.57
CA THR A 79 5.96 -0.34 -4.61
C THR A 79 4.75 -0.85 -5.38
N ILE A 80 3.73 -0.01 -5.49
CA ILE A 80 2.53 -0.28 -6.27
C ILE A 80 2.57 0.58 -7.52
N VAL A 81 2.40 -0.06 -8.68
CA VAL A 81 2.32 0.62 -9.97
C VAL A 81 1.05 0.17 -10.68
N ILE A 82 0.27 1.12 -11.16
CA ILE A 82 -0.91 0.85 -11.99
C ILE A 82 -0.77 1.53 -13.35
N TYR A 83 -1.29 0.88 -14.39
CA TYR A 83 -1.34 1.42 -15.74
C TYR A 83 -2.81 1.59 -16.16
N ASP A 84 -3.19 2.83 -16.52
CA ASP A 84 -4.46 3.10 -17.21
C ASP A 84 -4.17 3.61 -18.62
N GLY A 85 -4.30 2.72 -19.60
CA GLY A 85 -3.81 2.97 -20.96
C GLY A 85 -2.29 3.16 -20.96
N ASP A 86 -1.83 4.34 -21.39
CA ASP A 86 -0.41 4.73 -21.43
C ASP A 86 0.04 5.48 -20.16
N THR A 87 -0.88 5.81 -19.26
CA THR A 87 -0.59 6.55 -18.04
C THR A 87 -0.12 5.61 -16.94
N ARG A 88 1.01 5.94 -16.30
CA ARG A 88 1.61 5.18 -15.19
C ARG A 88 1.43 5.96 -13.89
N PHE A 89 0.81 5.33 -12.90
CA PHE A 89 0.74 5.85 -11.54
C PHE A 89 1.55 4.95 -10.62
N GLU A 90 2.26 5.55 -9.66
CA GLU A 90 3.15 4.84 -8.75
C GLU A 90 3.01 5.38 -7.33
N ALA A 91 2.89 4.47 -6.38
CA ALA A 91 2.91 4.74 -4.96
C ALA A 91 3.93 3.82 -4.29
N ARG A 92 4.80 4.38 -3.46
CA ARG A 92 5.76 3.63 -2.65
C ARG A 92 5.31 3.62 -1.21
N ILE A 93 5.19 2.43 -0.62
CA ILE A 93 4.77 2.20 0.75
C ILE A 93 5.96 1.64 1.50
N VAL A 94 6.35 2.34 2.56
CA VAL A 94 7.39 1.90 3.50
C VAL A 94 6.69 1.60 4.82
N ILE A 95 6.91 0.40 5.34
CA ILE A 95 6.37 -0.03 6.62
C ILE A 95 7.42 0.31 7.67
N GLU A 96 7.12 1.28 8.53
CA GLU A 96 7.93 1.54 9.70
C GLU A 96 7.49 0.57 10.81
N ASP A 97 8.39 -0.33 11.18
CA ASP A 97 8.30 -1.02 12.46
C ASP A 97 8.30 0.04 13.57
N ASP A 98 7.49 -0.18 14.61
CA ASP A 98 7.71 0.53 15.86
C ASP A 98 9.06 0.07 16.38
N ASP A 99 10.11 0.81 16.02
CA ASP A 99 11.42 0.66 16.63
C ASP A 99 11.20 0.70 18.14
N PRO A 100 11.49 -0.37 18.91
CA PRO A 100 11.47 -0.27 20.34
C PRO A 100 12.49 0.81 20.65
N ALA A 101 12.00 1.96 21.11
CA ALA A 101 12.78 3.15 21.41
C ALA A 101 14.19 2.75 21.87
N ASP A 102 15.22 3.34 21.23
CA ASP A 102 16.58 3.46 21.74
C ASP A 102 16.56 3.16 23.24
N ASP A 103 17.07 2.00 23.65
CA ASP A 103 17.19 1.63 25.05
C ASP A 103 18.45 2.37 25.54
N PRO A 104 18.36 3.56 26.19
CA PRO A 104 19.56 4.25 26.68
C PRO A 104 20.24 3.52 27.84
N ASP A 105 19.72 2.38 28.29
CA ASP A 105 20.19 1.62 29.45
C ASP A 105 20.89 0.30 29.07
N ASN A 106 21.85 0.36 28.13
CA ASN A 106 22.87 -0.68 27.98
C ASN A 106 24.15 -0.26 28.75
N PRO A 107 24.27 -0.55 30.07
CA PRO A 107 25.53 -0.36 30.76
C PRO A 107 26.48 -1.48 30.31
N PHE A 108 27.62 -1.08 29.75
CA PHE A 108 28.84 -1.88 29.78
C PHE A 108 29.18 -2.34 31.20
#